data_AF-A0A8J7EKF3-F1
#
_entry.id   AF-A0A8J7EKF3-F1
#
_cell.length_a   1.000
_cell.length_b   1.000
_cell.length_c   1.000
_cell.angle_alpha   90.00
_cell.angle_beta   90.00
_cell.angle_gamma   90.00
#
_symmetry.space_group_name_H-M   'P 1'
#
loop_
_entity.id
_entity.type
_entity.pdbx_description
1 polymer ?
#
loop_
_entity_poly.entity_id
_entity_poly.type
_entity_poly.pdbx_seq_one_letter_code
_entity_poly.pdbx_strand_id
1 'polypeptide(L)' 'MIFQDKVALVTGGTSGIGRATATLTVSAKQRALGAAEAKDVFSGRRDAEGEKTAKPIRETDAECLYVH' A
#
# COMPACT_ATOMS: atom_id res chain seq x y z
N MET A 1 -8.27 13.00 -4.74
CA MET A 1 -8.54 13.05 -3.30
C MET A 1 -9.50 11.92 -2.92
N ILE A 2 -9.12 10.64 -3.09
CA ILE A 2 -10.02 9.48 -2.83
C ILE A 2 -9.58 8.67 -1.59
N PHE A 3 -8.27 8.62 -1.27
CA PHE A 3 -7.76 7.88 -0.09
C PHE A 3 -7.04 8.77 0.93
N GLN A 4 -7.18 10.10 0.82
CA GLN A 4 -6.67 11.01 1.84
C GLN A 4 -7.35 10.75 3.17
N ASP A 5 -6.57 10.66 4.25
CA ASP A 5 -7.04 10.38 5.62
C ASP A 5 -7.83 9.06 5.74
N LYS A 6 -7.57 8.10 4.83
CA LYS A 6 -8.14 6.75 4.85
C LYS A 6 -7.07 5.70 5.10
N VAL A 7 -7.51 4.59 5.65
CA VAL A 7 -6.76 3.34 5.71
C VAL A 7 -7.35 2.40 4.66
N ALA A 8 -6.52 1.90 3.75
CA ALA A 8 -6.90 0.83 2.82
C ALA A 8 -6.49 -0.53 3.38
N LEU A 9 -7.38 -1.52 3.33
CA LEU A 9 -7.07 -2.92 3.63
C LEU A 9 -7.16 -3.75 2.35
N VAL A 10 -6.03 -4.33 1.92
CA VAL A 10 -5.94 -5.17 0.72
C VAL A 10 -5.59 -6.61 1.08
N THR A 11 -6.59 -7.50 1.05
CA THR A 11 -6.35 -8.94 1.21
C THR A 11 -5.75 -9.54 -0.06
N GLY A 12 -4.71 -10.35 0.07
CA GLY A 12 -4.01 -10.90 -1.10
C GLY A 12 -3.08 -9.90 -1.80
N GLY A 13 -2.64 -8.85 -1.09
CA GLY A 13 -1.80 -7.76 -1.61
C GLY A 13 -0.40 -8.18 -2.07
N THR A 14 0.03 -9.41 -1.80
CA THR A 14 1.40 -9.86 -2.08
C THR A 14 1.76 -10.00 -3.56
N SER A 15 0.81 -10.03 -4.51
CA SER A 15 1.13 -10.21 -5.95
C SER A 15 0.01 -9.74 -6.88
N GLY A 16 0.30 -9.65 -8.18
CA GLY A 16 -0.71 -9.46 -9.23
C GLY A 16 -1.57 -8.22 -8.99
N ILE A 17 -2.88 -8.37 -9.14
CA ILE A 17 -3.85 -7.27 -8.95
C ILE A 17 -3.82 -6.74 -7.52
N GLY A 18 -3.74 -7.62 -6.50
CA GLY A 18 -3.67 -7.18 -5.11
C GLY A 18 -2.48 -6.27 -4.84
N ARG A 19 -1.31 -6.58 -5.40
CA ARG A 19 -0.12 -5.71 -5.32
C ARG A 19 -0.36 -4.37 -6.01
N ALA A 20 -0.96 -4.39 -7.20
CA ALA A 20 -1.27 -3.17 -7.93
C ALA A 20 -2.26 -2.29 -7.13
N THR A 21 -3.27 -2.88 -6.48
CA THR A 21 -4.20 -2.16 -5.62
C THR A 21 -3.50 -1.54 -4.41
N ALA A 22 -2.73 -2.32 -3.65
CA ALA A 22 -1.96 -1.84 -2.49
C ALA A 22 -1.08 -0.64 -2.87
N THR A 23 -0.27 -0.79 -3.91
CA THR A 23 0.62 0.28 -4.40
C THR A 23 -0.12 1.50 -4.98
N LEU A 24 -1.29 1.34 -5.59
CA LEU A 24 -2.08 2.46 -6.11
C LEU A 24 -2.72 3.30 -5.00
N THR A 25 -3.13 2.68 -3.89
CA THR A 25 -3.74 3.39 -2.75
C THR A 25 -2.79 4.42 -2.12
N VAL A 26 -1.48 4.14 -2.17
CA VAL A 26 -0.38 4.96 -1.62
C VAL A 26 0.47 5.66 -2.69
N SER A 27 0.08 5.56 -3.96
CA SER A 27 0.89 6.06 -5.08
C SER A 27 1.08 7.58 -5.06
N ALA A 28 2.19 8.04 -5.65
CA ALA A 28 2.55 9.46 -5.78
C ALA A 28 1.46 10.33 -6.43
N LYS A 29 0.51 9.74 -7.17
CA LYS A 29 -0.64 10.46 -7.76
C LYS A 29 -1.62 10.96 -6.70
N GLN A 30 -1.68 10.32 -5.52
CA GLN A 30 -2.40 10.82 -4.35
C GLN A 30 -1.64 11.99 -3.72
N ARG A 31 -0.30 11.87 -3.57
CA ARG A 31 0.57 12.89 -2.97
C ARG A 31 0.70 14.18 -3.79
N ALA A 32 0.84 14.08 -5.11
CA ALA A 32 1.02 15.22 -6.02
C ALA A 32 -0.18 16.19 -6.01
N LEU A 33 -1.30 15.79 -5.40
CA LEU A 33 -2.50 16.60 -5.22
C LEU A 33 -2.60 17.21 -3.81
N GLY A 34 -1.53 17.20 -3.01
CA GLY A 34 -1.49 17.84 -1.68
C GLY A 34 -2.23 17.09 -0.58
N ALA A 35 -2.47 15.79 -0.78
CA ALA A 35 -3.20 14.96 0.18
C ALA A 35 -2.30 14.49 1.34
N ALA A 36 -2.86 14.52 2.55
CA ALA A 36 -2.30 13.87 3.74
C ALA A 36 -2.01 12.37 3.50
N GLU A 37 -1.07 11.83 4.29
CA GLU A 37 -0.53 10.47 4.18
C GLU A 37 -1.63 9.41 4.07
N ALA A 38 -1.66 8.68 2.96
CA ALA A 38 -2.48 7.47 2.84
C ALA A 38 -1.81 6.34 3.61
N LYS A 39 -2.61 5.55 4.35
CA LYS A 39 -2.13 4.36 5.08
C LYS A 39 -2.59 3.10 4.36
N ASP A 40 -1.70 2.14 4.17
CA ASP A 40 -2.00 0.85 3.56
C ASP A 40 -1.75 -0.30 4.53
N VAL A 41 -2.69 -1.24 4.56
CA VAL A 41 -2.58 -2.50 5.26
C VAL A 41 -2.86 -3.59 4.25
N PHE A 42 -1.96 -4.56 4.09
CA PHE A 42 -2.24 -5.67 3.19
C PHE A 42 -1.76 -7.00 3.76
N SER A 43 -2.39 -8.08 3.28
CA SER A 43 -2.09 -9.42 3.77
C SER A 43 -1.75 -10.43 2.69
N GLY A 44 -1.05 -11.49 3.10
CA GLY A 44 -0.90 -12.69 2.29
C GLY A 44 0.15 -13.66 2.81
N ARG A 45 0.02 -14.91 2.36
CA ARG A 45 0.72 -16.09 2.91
C ARG A 45 2.19 -16.27 2.50
N ARG A 46 2.76 -15.31 1.77
CA ARG A 46 4.09 -15.46 1.15
C ARG A 46 4.94 -14.28 1.60
N ASP A 47 5.66 -14.47 2.71
CA ASP A 47 6.48 -13.41 3.32
C ASP A 47 7.43 -12.75 2.32
N ALA A 48 8.12 -13.54 1.50
CA ALA A 48 9.04 -13.02 0.49
C ALA A 48 8.35 -12.10 -0.54
N GLU A 49 7.11 -12.39 -0.93
CA GLU A 49 6.34 -11.56 -1.84
C GLU A 49 5.66 -10.38 -1.13
N GLY A 50 5.32 -10.56 0.15
CA GLY A 50 4.85 -9.50 1.04
C GLY A 50 5.89 -8.41 1.21
N GLU A 51 7.13 -8.77 1.57
CA GLU A 51 8.21 -7.81 1.72
C GLU A 51 8.60 -7.13 0.41
N LYS A 52 8.56 -7.84 -0.73
CA LYS A 52 8.73 -7.22 -2.06
C LYS A 52 7.65 -6.17 -2.36
N THR A 53 6.46 -6.33 -1.81
CA THR A 53 5.36 -5.37 -1.98
C THR A 53 5.46 -4.22 -0.97
N ALA A 54 5.79 -4.51 0.29
CA ALA A 54 5.87 -3.52 1.36
C ALA A 54 7.06 -2.57 1.20
N LYS A 55 8.22 -3.08 0.76
CA LYS A 55 9.45 -2.29 0.61
C LYS A 55 9.25 -1.01 -0.23
N PRO A 56 8.75 -1.07 -1.49
CA PRO A 56 8.56 0.15 -2.28
C PRO A 56 7.49 1.08 -1.70
N ILE A 57 6.52 0.58 -0.93
CA ILE A 57 5.51 1.42 -0.27
C ILE A 57 6.14 2.20 0.90
N ARG A 58 6.94 1.52 1.73
CA ARG A 58 7.67 2.09 2.87
C ARG A 58 8.81 3.02 2.45
N GLU A 59 9.37 2.84 1.25
CA GLU A 59 10.30 3.79 0.64
C GLU A 59 9.60 5.10 0.23
N THR A 60 8.28 5.09 0.19
CA THR A 60 7.50 6.32 0.16
C THR A 60 7.20 6.80 1.57
N ASP A 61 6.84 8.07 1.73
CA ASP A 61 6.41 8.68 3.01
C ASP A 61 5.01 8.20 3.47
N ALA A 62 4.68 6.91 3.26
CA ALA A 62 3.35 6.33 3.48
C ALA A 62 3.46 5.27 4.55
N GLU A 63 2.47 5.23 5.44
CA GLU A 63 2.42 4.20 6.46
C GLU A 63 1.95 2.87 5.84
N CYS A 64 2.70 1.79 6.08
CA CYS A 64 2.45 0.48 5.49
C CYS A 64 2.63 -0.66 6.49
N LEU A 65 1.56 -1.40 6.75
CA LEU A 65 1.56 -2.63 7.56
C LEU A 65 1.32 -3.86 6.68
N TYR A 66 2.28 -4.79 6.69
CA TYR A 66 2.11 -6.12 6.10
C TYR A 66 1.74 -7.12 7.20
N VAL A 67 0.73 -7.96 6.96
CA VAL A 67 0.29 -9.05 7.84
C VAL A 67 0.35 -10.38 7.10
N HIS A 68 1.03 -11.38 7.68
CA HIS A 68 1.05 -12.74 7.13
C HIS A 68 -0.30 -13.43 7.33
#